data_AF-A0A352E0E7-F1
#
_entry.id   AF-A0A352E0E7-F1
#
_cell.length_a   1.000
_cell.length_b   1.000
_cell.length_c   1.000
_cell.angle_alpha   90.00
_cell.angle_beta   90.00
_cell.angle_gamma   90.00
#
_symmetry.space_group_name_H-M   'P 1'
#
loop_
_entity.id
_entity.type
_entity.pdbx_description
1 polymer ?
#
loop_
_entity_poly.entity_id
_entity_poly.type
_entity_poly.pdbx_seq_one_letter_code
_entity_poly.pdbx_strand_id
1 'polypeptide(L)' 'MTKIEFTRAVEIATSDRDLGGIDTSILHGYGLEDFRAVAVSLDTVAAMIRWQCCYLTGGIDAEELADIRRIFRRRVEIVA' A
#
# COMPACT_ATOMS: atom_id res chain seq x y z
N MET A 1 6.38 -3.14 8.41
CA MET A 1 6.71 -3.63 7.06
C MET A 1 8.17 -3.38 6.73
N THR A 2 8.84 -4.36 6.13
CA THR A 2 10.24 -4.28 5.69
C THR A 2 10.38 -3.60 4.32
N LYS A 3 11.61 -3.23 3.93
CA LYS A 3 11.89 -2.68 2.59
C LYS A 3 11.51 -3.68 1.49
N ILE A 4 11.77 -4.96 1.71
CA ILE A 4 11.52 -6.04 0.74
C ILE A 4 10.01 -6.22 0.53
N GLU A 5 9.22 -6.28 1.61
CA GLU A 5 7.75 -6.33 1.52
C GLU A 5 7.20 -5.12 0.77
N PHE A 6 7.70 -3.91 1.05
CA PHE A 6 7.23 -2.72 0.35
C PHE A 6 7.56 -2.76 -1.15
N THR A 7 8.79 -3.13 -1.51
CA THR A 7 9.18 -3.31 -2.91
C THR A 7 8.27 -4.34 -3.60
N ARG A 8 7.99 -5.46 -2.93
CA ARG A 8 7.10 -6.49 -3.48
C ARG A 8 5.67 -6.00 -3.66
N ALA A 9 5.15 -5.23 -2.71
CA ALA A 9 3.81 -4.64 -2.82
C ALA A 9 3.73 -3.67 -4.01
N VAL A 10 4.77 -2.87 -4.26
CA VAL A 10 4.84 -1.99 -5.45
C VAL A 10 4.86 -2.81 -6.74
N GLU A 11 5.68 -3.86 -6.82
CA GLU A 11 5.72 -4.75 -8.00
C GLU A 11 4.34 -5.34 -8.31
N ILE A 12 3.61 -5.79 -7.27
CA ILE A 12 2.25 -6.30 -7.42
C ILE A 12 1.32 -5.19 -7.90
N ALA A 13 1.37 -4.02 -7.25
CA ALA A 13 0.55 -2.86 -7.57
C ALA A 13 0.71 -2.41 -9.02
N THR A 14 1.91 -2.50 -9.60
CA THR A 14 2.16 -2.10 -11.00
C THR A 14 2.03 -3.25 -12.01
N SER A 15 1.66 -4.46 -11.59
CA SER A 15 1.49 -5.63 -12.47
C SER A 15 0.07 -5.79 -13.00
N ASP A 16 -0.14 -6.71 -13.94
CA ASP A 16 -1.47 -7.09 -14.44
C ASP A 16 -2.29 -7.96 -13.47
N ARG A 17 -1.77 -8.23 -12.26
CA ARG A 17 -2.50 -9.01 -11.26
C ARG A 17 -3.81 -8.32 -10.89
N ASP A 18 -4.90 -9.08 -10.84
CA ASP A 18 -6.18 -8.57 -10.37
C ASP A 18 -6.16 -8.29 -8.86
N LEU A 19 -6.56 -7.08 -8.49
CA LEU A 19 -6.67 -6.60 -7.10
C LEU A 19 -8.08 -6.03 -6.81
N GLY A 20 -9.04 -6.14 -7.74
CA GLY A 20 -10.33 -5.46 -7.64
C GLY A 20 -11.24 -5.94 -6.50
N GLY A 21 -10.99 -7.15 -5.97
CA GLY A 21 -11.74 -7.71 -4.84
C GLY A 21 -11.10 -7.50 -3.47
N ILE A 22 -9.97 -6.80 -3.39
CA ILE A 22 -9.23 -6.63 -2.13
C ILE A 22 -9.81 -5.45 -1.33
N ASP A 23 -10.32 -5.73 -0.13
CA ASP A 23 -10.77 -4.69 0.79
C ASP A 23 -9.59 -3.95 1.42
N THR A 24 -9.54 -2.64 1.22
CA THR A 24 -8.51 -1.74 1.76
C THR A 24 -9.04 -0.85 2.89
N SER A 25 -10.28 -1.06 3.35
CA SER A 25 -10.95 -0.23 4.35
C SER A 25 -10.19 -0.14 5.67
N ILE A 26 -9.47 -1.20 6.05
CA ILE A 26 -8.60 -1.24 7.25
C ILE A 26 -7.46 -0.22 7.20
N LEU A 27 -7.07 0.24 6.01
CA LEU A 27 -6.04 1.25 5.81
C LEU A 27 -6.63 2.67 5.66
N HIS A 28 -7.95 2.85 5.70
CA HIS A 28 -8.55 4.17 5.57
C HIS A 28 -8.10 5.09 6.71
N GLY A 29 -7.64 6.29 6.34
CA GLY A 29 -7.11 7.24 7.30
C GLY A 29 -5.68 6.93 7.77
N TYR A 30 -4.90 6.10 7.05
CA TYR A 30 -3.51 5.78 7.41
C TYR A 30 -2.62 7.00 7.69
N GLY A 31 -2.95 8.16 7.11
CA GLY A 31 -2.26 9.44 7.31
C GLY A 31 -2.66 10.22 8.56
N LEU A 32 -3.73 9.85 9.26
CA LEU A 32 -4.24 10.56 10.43
C LEU A 32 -3.42 10.26 11.69
N GLU A 33 -3.43 11.16 12.67
CA GLU A 33 -2.65 11.01 13.90
C GLU A 33 -3.10 9.81 14.75
N ASP A 34 -4.41 9.59 14.83
CA ASP A 34 -5.08 8.55 15.62
C ASP A 34 -5.12 7.17 14.94
N PHE A 35 -4.62 7.07 13.71
CA PHE A 35 -4.54 5.79 13.01
C PHE A 35 -3.62 4.82 13.73
N ARG A 36 -4.20 3.71 14.20
CA ARG A 36 -3.48 2.66 14.91
C ARG A 36 -2.75 1.73 13.95
N ALA A 37 -1.68 1.11 14.43
CA ALA A 37 -0.99 0.11 13.62
C ALA A 37 -1.90 -1.08 13.33
N VAL A 38 -1.85 -1.58 12.08
CA VAL A 38 -2.69 -2.68 11.61
C VAL A 38 -1.84 -3.79 10.97
N ALA A 39 -2.33 -5.02 11.07
CA ALA A 39 -1.77 -6.18 10.40
C ALA A 39 -2.63 -6.52 9.17
N VAL A 40 -2.02 -6.59 8.00
CA VAL A 40 -2.71 -6.79 6.72
C VAL A 40 -1.93 -7.72 5.80
N SER A 41 -2.59 -8.24 4.77
CA SER A 41 -1.91 -8.99 3.72
C SER A 41 -1.07 -8.09 2.82
N LEU A 42 -0.10 -8.68 2.13
CA LEU A 42 0.68 -7.98 1.11
C LEU A 42 -0.21 -7.45 -0.03
N ASP A 43 -1.27 -8.18 -0.39
CA ASP A 43 -2.21 -7.80 -1.44
C ASP A 43 -3.03 -6.57 -1.04
N THR A 44 -3.40 -6.44 0.23
CA THR A 44 -4.08 -5.24 0.78
C THR A 44 -3.21 -4.00 0.61
N VAL A 45 -1.91 -4.11 0.89
CA VAL A 45 -0.96 -2.99 0.69
C VAL A 45 -0.79 -2.69 -0.79
N ALA A 46 -0.65 -3.72 -1.64
CA ALA A 46 -0.51 -3.52 -3.08
C ALA A 46 -1.76 -2.86 -3.69
N ALA A 47 -2.96 -3.26 -3.26
CA ALA A 47 -4.21 -2.65 -3.69
C ALA A 47 -4.30 -1.17 -3.28
N MET A 48 -3.89 -0.84 -2.05
CA MET A 48 -3.83 0.55 -1.60
C MET A 48 -2.81 1.38 -2.40
N ILE A 49 -1.61 0.85 -2.66
CA ILE A 49 -0.60 1.52 -3.49
C ILE A 49 -1.13 1.74 -4.90
N ARG A 50 -1.78 0.74 -5.51
CA ARG A 50 -2.38 0.90 -6.84
C ARG A 50 -3.43 2.00 -6.83
N TRP A 51 -4.28 2.05 -5.81
CA TRP A 51 -5.35 3.03 -5.73
C TRP A 51 -4.85 4.46 -5.50
N GLN A 52 -3.82 4.65 -4.66
CA GLN A 52 -3.31 5.97 -4.29
C GLN A 52 -2.20 6.48 -5.21
N CYS A 53 -1.31 5.61 -5.67
CA CYS A 53 -0.08 6.02 -6.34
C CYS A 53 -0.08 5.78 -7.86
N CYS A 54 -0.92 4.90 -8.41
CA CYS A 54 -0.87 4.60 -9.83
C CYS A 54 -1.82 5.50 -10.62
N TYR A 55 -1.29 6.20 -11.62
CA TYR A 55 -2.09 6.97 -12.57
C TYR A 55 -2.77 6.04 -13.58
N LEU A 56 -3.91 6.46 -14.11
CA LEU A 56 -4.62 5.74 -15.19
C LEU A 56 -3.76 5.60 -16.47
N THR A 57 -2.74 6.44 -16.63
CA THR A 57 -1.76 6.38 -17.72
C THR A 57 -0.68 5.32 -17.50
N GLY A 58 -0.70 4.59 -16.38
CA GLY A 58 0.29 3.57 -16.01
C GLY A 58 1.54 4.13 -15.31
N GLY A 59 1.62 5.45 -15.10
CA GLY A 59 2.67 6.08 -14.30
C GLY A 59 2.47 5.88 -12.80
N ILE A 60 3.49 6.22 -12.02
CA ILE A 60 3.45 6.18 -10.55
C ILE A 60 3.75 7.56 -9.97
N ASP A 61 2.98 7.96 -8.97
CA ASP A 61 3.21 9.14 -8.16
C ASP A 61 4.34 8.88 -7.17
N ALA A 62 5.50 9.48 -7.42
CA ALA A 62 6.69 9.28 -6.60
C ALA A 62 6.59 9.94 -5.22
N GLU A 63 5.82 11.03 -5.09
CA GLU A 63 5.65 11.75 -3.84
C GLU A 63 4.70 10.99 -2.93
N GLU A 64 3.53 10.59 -3.44
CA GLU A 64 2.57 9.78 -2.67
C GLU A 64 3.18 8.43 -2.27
N LEU A 65 3.93 7.79 -3.17
CA LEU A 65 4.61 6.53 -2.85
C LEU A 65 5.64 6.68 -1.73
N ALA A 66 6.38 7.80 -1.71
CA ALA A 66 7.34 8.09 -0.64
C ALA A 66 6.64 8.31 0.71
N ASP A 67 5.48 8.97 0.70
CA ASP A 67 4.69 9.19 1.91
C ASP A 67 4.05 7.91 2.44
N ILE A 68 3.43 7.09 1.58
CA ILE A 68 2.94 5.77 1.97
C ILE A 68 4.07 4.94 2.56
N ARG A 69 5.26 4.91 1.93
CA ARG A 69 6.43 4.19 2.45
C ARG A 69 6.81 4.63 3.86
N ARG A 70 6.83 5.94 4.11
CA ARG A 70 7.18 6.53 5.40
C ARG A 70 6.19 6.13 6.49
N ILE A 71 4.90 6.16 6.18
CA ILE A 71 3.81 5.84 7.11
C ILE A 71 3.75 4.34 7.37
N PHE A 72 3.72 3.52 6.31
CA PHE A 72 3.46 2.08 6.42
C PHE A 72 4.61 1.34 7.11
N ARG A 73 5.84 1.87 7.03
CA ARG A 73 6.98 1.34 7.80
C ARG A 73 6.71 1.32 9.31
N ARG A 74 5.91 2.26 9.82
CA ARG A 74 5.63 2.43 11.26
C ARG A 74 4.27 1.88 11.68
N ARG A 75 3.31 1.82 10.76
CA ARG A 75 1.89 1.57 11.07
C ARG A 75 1.30 0.33 10.40
N VAL A 76 2.06 -0.38 9.58
CA VAL A 76 1.57 -1.57 8.87
C VAL A 76 2.51 -2.74 9.09
N GLU A 77 1.95 -3.86 9.51
CA GLU A 77 2.60 -5.16 9.61
C GLU A 77 2.03 -6.10 8.55
N ILE A 78 2.89 -6.90 7.91
CA ILE A 78 2.45 -7.87 6.91
C ILE A 78 2.25 -9.22 7.60
N VAL A 79 1.06 -9.79 7.45
CA VAL A 79 0.76 -11.17 7.85
C VAL A 79 0.70 -12.06 6.61
N ALA A 80 1.28 -13.25 6.74
CA ALA A 80 1.36 -14.27 5.69
C ALA A 80 0.12 -15.17 5.64
#